data_AF-C5L822-F1
#
_entry.id   AF-C5L822-F1
#
_cell.length_a   1.000
_cell.length_b   1.000
_cell.length_c   1.000
_cell.angle_alpha   90.00
_cell.angle_beta   90.00
_cell.angle_gamma   90.00
#
_symmetry.space_group_name_H-M   'P 1'
#
loop_
_entity.id
_entity.type
_entity.pdbx_description
1 polymer ?
#
loop_
_entity_poly.entity_id
_entity_poly.type
_entity_poly.pdbx_seq_one_letter_code
_entity_poly.pdbx_strand_id
1 'polypeptide(L)'
;VGEVPTGLPSFAIPSLEGITDVIPNGFMVSLMCFNSSYAPAKKFAIVDRYDINAGSELTALGAANIVGSLFGAMPVQGGMSRTSLGYASGVKSQVAGLVAAVVAIGVLAMLTPLMYWIPRCALAGIIITAATHLMDFNHAKWLVHHSKKDTAVW
;
A
#
# COMPACT_ATOMS: atom_id res chain seq x y z
N VAL A 1 22.56 1.41 0.65
CA VAL A 1 21.69 1.22 -0.54
C VAL A 1 22.29 1.78 -1.83
N GLY A 2 23.22 2.74 -1.76
CA GLY A 2 23.76 3.49 -2.89
C GLY A 2 23.45 4.98 -2.70
N GLU A 3 23.73 5.81 -3.70
CA GLU A 3 23.26 7.20 -3.70
C GLU A 3 21.74 7.25 -3.90
N VAL A 4 21.05 7.90 -2.97
CA VAL A 4 19.61 8.18 -3.08
C VAL A 4 19.47 9.63 -3.51
N PRO A 5 18.68 9.95 -4.57
CA PRO A 5 18.44 11.32 -4.99
C PRO A 5 18.00 12.17 -3.80
N THR A 6 18.69 13.28 -3.57
CA THR A 6 18.39 14.17 -2.45
C THR A 6 17.30 15.17 -2.82
N GLY A 7 16.45 15.52 -1.85
CA GLY A 7 15.36 16.46 -2.05
C GLY A 7 14.03 15.80 -2.42
N LEU A 8 13.06 16.63 -2.79
CA LEU A 8 11.73 16.18 -3.18
C LEU A 8 11.72 15.69 -4.63
N PRO A 9 10.87 14.71 -4.97
CA PRO A 9 10.72 14.27 -6.36
C PRO A 9 10.29 15.44 -7.24
N SER A 10 10.89 15.53 -8.42
CA SER A 10 10.53 16.56 -9.40
C SER A 10 9.16 16.27 -10.00
N PHE A 11 8.45 17.34 -10.33
CA PHE A 11 7.23 17.24 -11.11
C PHE A 11 7.58 16.82 -12.55
N ALA A 12 6.98 15.73 -13.02
CA ALA A 12 7.17 15.18 -14.36
C ALA A 12 5.82 14.75 -14.93
N ILE A 13 5.53 15.15 -16.17
CA ILE A 13 4.36 14.66 -16.88
C ILE A 13 4.73 13.30 -17.50
N PRO A 14 4.01 12.22 -17.21
CA PRO A 14 4.30 10.91 -17.79
C PRO A 14 4.09 10.95 -19.30
N SER A 15 5.04 10.38 -20.06
CA SER A 15 4.90 10.24 -21.51
C SER A 15 3.72 9.31 -21.84
N LEU A 16 2.96 9.68 -22.86
CA LEU A 16 1.86 8.85 -23.39
C LEU A 16 2.34 7.88 -24.48
N GLU A 17 3.63 7.93 -24.82
CA GLU A 17 4.24 7.02 -25.80
C GLU A 17 4.19 5.58 -25.27
N GLY A 18 3.64 4.66 -26.08
CA GLY A 18 3.48 3.25 -25.68
C GLY A 18 2.37 2.99 -24.65
N ILE A 19 1.46 3.95 -24.41
CA ILE A 19 0.37 3.76 -23.42
C ILE A 19 -0.48 2.51 -23.71
N THR A 20 -0.69 2.19 -24.99
CA THR A 20 -1.47 1.01 -25.43
C THR A 20 -0.87 -0.31 -24.93
N ASP A 21 0.45 -0.37 -24.76
CA ASP A 21 1.15 -1.59 -24.36
C ASP A 21 1.06 -1.81 -22.85
N VAL A 22 0.94 -0.72 -22.08
CA VAL A 22 0.83 -0.76 -20.62
C VAL A 22 -0.61 -0.77 -20.12
N ILE A 23 -1.61 -0.41 -20.93
CA ILE A 23 -3.03 -0.41 -20.53
C ILE A 23 -3.49 -1.77 -19.97
N PRO A 24 -3.22 -2.92 -20.61
CA PRO A 24 -3.70 -4.21 -20.09
C PRO A 24 -3.12 -4.52 -18.70
N ASN A 25 -1.82 -4.34 -18.53
CA ASN A 25 -1.14 -4.58 -17.26
C ASN A 25 -1.54 -3.54 -16.20
N GLY A 26 -1.65 -2.27 -16.59
CA GLY A 26 -2.08 -1.18 -15.73
C GLY A 26 -3.51 -1.38 -15.21
N PHE A 27 -4.40 -1.92 -16.03
CA PHE A 27 -5.75 -2.28 -15.60
C PHE A 27 -5.73 -3.39 -14.54
N MET A 28 -4.93 -4.44 -14.73
CA MET A 28 -4.78 -5.51 -13.74
C MET A 28 -4.21 -4.97 -12.42
N VAL A 29 -3.18 -4.12 -12.49
CA VAL A 29 -2.59 -3.49 -11.29
C VAL A 29 -3.61 -2.59 -10.58
N SER A 30 -4.37 -1.77 -11.32
CA SER A 30 -5.41 -0.92 -10.74
C SER A 30 -6.47 -1.74 -10.00
N LEU A 31 -6.93 -2.85 -10.60
CA LEU A 31 -7.89 -3.75 -9.96
C LEU A 31 -7.31 -4.39 -8.69
N MET A 32 -6.05 -4.82 -8.73
CA MET A 32 -5.34 -5.37 -7.57
C MET A 32 -5.19 -4.34 -6.44
N CYS A 33 -4.78 -3.11 -6.76
CA CYS A 33 -4.65 -2.02 -5.80
C CYS A 33 -6.00 -1.66 -5.17
N PHE A 34 -7.07 -1.58 -5.97
CA PHE A 34 -8.41 -1.31 -5.47
C PHE A 34 -8.89 -2.42 -4.55
N ASN A 35 -8.81 -3.69 -4.98
CA ASN A 35 -9.28 -4.81 -4.17
C ASN A 35 -8.49 -4.94 -2.86
N SER A 36 -7.17 -4.78 -2.93
CA SER A 36 -6.28 -4.85 -1.75
C SER A 36 -6.50 -3.69 -0.77
N SER A 37 -7.04 -2.56 -1.24
CA SER A 37 -7.40 -1.42 -0.38
C SER A 37 -8.82 -1.56 0.18
N TYR A 38 -9.79 -1.89 -0.68
CA TYR A 38 -11.21 -1.91 -0.34
C TYR A 38 -11.60 -3.08 0.57
N ALA A 39 -11.04 -4.28 0.34
CA ALA A 39 -11.35 -5.46 1.16
C ALA A 39 -11.04 -5.25 2.66
N PRO A 40 -9.84 -4.77 3.07
CA PRO A 40 -9.58 -4.39 4.47
C PRO A 40 -10.49 -3.27 4.96
N ALA A 41 -10.67 -2.21 4.15
CA ALA A 41 -11.46 -1.06 4.56
C ALA A 41 -12.91 -1.44 4.87
N LYS A 42 -13.50 -2.35 4.07
CA LYS A 42 -14.83 -2.90 4.32
C LYS A 42 -14.90 -3.73 5.61
N LYS A 43 -13.84 -4.47 5.96
CA LYS A 43 -13.78 -5.20 7.23
C LYS A 43 -13.85 -4.24 8.44
N PHE A 44 -13.09 -3.16 8.43
CA PHE A 44 -13.16 -2.14 9.47
C PHE A 44 -14.53 -1.44 9.51
N ALA A 45 -15.11 -1.14 8.35
CA ALA A 45 -16.46 -0.58 8.25
C ALA A 45 -17.54 -1.44 8.90
N ILE A 46 -17.45 -2.76 8.75
CA ILE A 46 -18.36 -3.71 9.40
C ILE A 46 -18.17 -3.71 10.92
N VAL A 47 -16.92 -3.69 11.39
CA VAL A 47 -16.60 -3.69 12.83
C VAL A 47 -17.11 -2.42 13.52
N ASP A 48 -16.86 -1.26 12.92
CA ASP A 48 -17.22 0.05 13.46
C ASP A 48 -18.63 0.52 13.07
N ARG A 49 -19.38 -0.30 12.31
CA ARG A 49 -20.75 -0.05 11.88
C ARG A 49 -20.94 1.26 11.10
N TYR A 50 -20.02 1.57 10.20
CA TYR A 50 -20.18 2.65 9.23
C TYR A 50 -20.26 2.11 7.80
N ASP A 51 -20.82 2.91 6.89
CA ASP A 51 -20.90 2.55 5.47
C ASP A 51 -19.69 3.08 4.69
N ILE A 52 -19.22 2.26 3.76
CA ILE A 52 -18.17 2.61 2.81
C ILE A 52 -18.72 2.48 1.39
N ASN A 53 -18.46 3.51 0.58
CA ASN A 53 -18.88 3.56 -0.82
C ASN A 53 -17.70 3.16 -1.73
N ALA A 54 -17.86 2.07 -2.47
CA ALA A 54 -16.84 1.55 -3.38
C ALA A 54 -16.45 2.56 -4.49
N GLY A 55 -17.42 3.32 -5.02
CA GLY A 55 -17.17 4.33 -6.04
C GLY A 55 -16.32 5.48 -5.51
N SER A 56 -16.63 5.99 -4.31
CA SER A 56 -15.83 7.04 -3.67
C SER A 56 -14.41 6.58 -3.36
N GLU A 57 -14.23 5.35 -2.87
CA GLU A 57 -12.90 4.77 -2.64
C GLU A 57 -12.10 4.61 -3.94
N LEU A 58 -12.76 4.17 -5.02
CA LEU A 58 -12.12 4.04 -6.33
C LEU A 58 -11.68 5.40 -6.88
N THR A 59 -12.54 6.42 -6.79
CA THR A 59 -12.21 7.79 -7.21
C THR A 59 -11.07 8.38 -6.37
N ALA A 60 -11.11 8.19 -5.05
CA ALA A 60 -10.05 8.67 -4.16
C ALA A 60 -8.70 7.99 -4.47
N LEU A 61 -8.70 6.68 -4.66
CA LEU A 61 -7.50 5.92 -5.00
C LEU A 61 -6.96 6.27 -6.40
N GLY A 62 -7.86 6.46 -7.37
CA GLY A 62 -7.50 6.90 -8.71
C GLY A 62 -6.87 8.30 -8.70
N ALA A 63 -7.48 9.26 -7.99
CA ALA A 63 -6.94 10.60 -7.82
C ALA A 63 -5.57 10.58 -7.14
N ALA A 64 -5.39 9.77 -6.09
CA ALA A 64 -4.10 9.63 -5.40
C ALA A 64 -3.01 9.09 -6.34
N ASN A 65 -3.32 8.11 -7.19
CA ASN A 65 -2.38 7.54 -8.15
C ASN A 65 -2.07 8.48 -9.32
N ILE A 66 -3.06 9.27 -9.79
CA ILE A 66 -2.84 10.31 -10.80
C ILE A 66 -1.92 11.39 -10.25
N VAL A 67 -2.16 11.87 -9.03
CA VAL A 67 -1.27 12.86 -8.40
C VAL A 67 0.11 12.25 -8.17
N GLY A 68 0.18 10.99 -7.72
CA GLY A 68 1.44 10.29 -7.49
C GLY A 68 2.28 10.10 -8.77
N SER A 69 1.65 9.81 -9.90
CA SER A 69 2.36 9.61 -11.18
C SER A 69 3.09 10.87 -11.65
N LEU A 70 2.58 12.06 -11.30
CA LEU A 70 3.23 13.35 -11.57
C LEU A 70 4.54 13.55 -10.81
N PHE A 71 4.79 12.75 -9.77
CA PHE A 71 6.03 12.73 -8.98
C PHE A 71 6.82 11.43 -9.17
N GLY A 72 6.48 10.62 -10.17
CA GLY A 72 7.12 9.33 -10.42
C GLY A 72 6.84 8.25 -9.37
N ALA A 73 5.73 8.37 -8.62
CA ALA A 73 5.34 7.36 -7.65
C ALA A 73 4.91 6.05 -8.33
N MET A 74 5.26 4.93 -7.71
CA MET A 74 4.69 3.63 -8.07
C MET A 74 3.20 3.58 -7.67
N PRO A 75 2.39 2.70 -8.28
CA PRO A 75 1.01 2.52 -7.90
C PRO A 75 0.84 2.26 -6.41
N VAL A 76 0.00 3.06 -5.75
CA VAL A 76 -0.27 3.01 -4.32
C VAL A 76 -1.59 2.34 -4.01
N GLN A 77 -1.66 1.70 -2.84
CA GLN A 77 -2.86 1.08 -2.28
C GLN A 77 -2.96 1.34 -0.77
N GLY A 78 -4.09 0.97 -0.16
CA GLY A 78 -4.29 1.00 1.27
C GLY A 78 -3.25 0.17 2.04
N GLY A 79 -2.62 0.77 3.05
CA GLY A 79 -1.59 0.13 3.85
C GLY A 79 -2.15 -0.60 5.07
N MET A 80 -2.71 -1.81 4.87
CA MET A 80 -3.39 -2.58 5.92
C MET A 80 -2.60 -2.65 7.24
N SER A 81 -1.30 -2.97 7.21
CA SER A 81 -0.47 -3.07 8.42
C SER A 81 -0.43 -1.76 9.22
N ARG A 82 -0.26 -0.62 8.55
CA ARG A 82 -0.25 0.71 9.19
C ARG A 82 -1.63 1.10 9.73
N THR A 83 -2.68 0.80 8.97
CA THR A 83 -4.07 1.05 9.38
C THR A 83 -4.45 0.23 10.60
N SER A 84 -4.11 -1.07 10.63
CA SER A 84 -4.37 -1.95 11.77
C SER A 84 -3.64 -1.49 13.03
N LEU A 85 -2.37 -1.08 12.91
CA LEU A 85 -1.60 -0.54 14.03
C LEU A 85 -2.20 0.78 14.54
N GLY A 86 -2.54 1.70 13.63
CA GLY A 86 -3.19 2.96 13.97
C GLY A 86 -4.54 2.74 14.66
N TYR A 87 -5.35 1.81 14.13
CA TYR A 87 -6.64 1.42 14.70
C TYR A 87 -6.48 0.86 16.12
N ALA A 88 -5.52 -0.06 16.33
CA ALA A 88 -5.18 -0.59 17.65
C ALA A 88 -4.65 0.49 18.61
N SER A 89 -4.03 1.54 18.08
CA SER A 89 -3.55 2.70 18.83
C SER A 89 -4.64 3.76 19.09
N GLY A 90 -5.89 3.51 18.68
CA GLY A 90 -7.02 4.41 18.90
C GLY A 90 -7.15 5.57 17.91
N VAL A 91 -6.50 5.51 16.75
CA VAL A 91 -6.64 6.52 15.68
C VAL A 91 -8.06 6.46 15.11
N LYS A 92 -8.75 7.61 15.10
CA LYS A 92 -10.15 7.73 14.62
C LYS A 92 -10.35 8.73 13.48
N SER A 93 -9.27 9.35 12.99
CA SER A 93 -9.35 10.42 11.98
C SER A 93 -8.24 10.30 10.94
N GLN A 94 -8.52 10.77 9.72
CA GLN A 94 -7.57 10.83 8.60
C GLN A 94 -6.38 11.75 8.85
N VAL A 95 -6.44 12.60 9.88
CA VAL A 95 -5.32 13.46 10.32
C VAL A 95 -4.05 12.64 10.57
N ALA A 96 -4.16 11.40 11.05
CA ALA A 96 -2.99 10.53 11.22
C ALA A 96 -2.25 10.26 9.89
N GLY A 97 -2.99 10.13 8.78
CA GLY A 97 -2.41 9.99 7.45
C GLY A 97 -1.70 11.26 7.00
N LEU A 98 -2.26 12.44 7.29
CA LEU A 98 -1.62 13.73 7.00
C LEU A 98 -0.33 13.91 7.81
N VAL A 99 -0.35 13.58 9.09
CA VAL A 99 0.85 13.62 9.95
C VAL A 99 1.91 12.68 9.39
N ALA A 100 1.54 11.45 9.02
CA ALA A 100 2.47 10.51 8.40
C ALA A 100 3.08 11.04 7.09
N ALA A 101 2.29 11.71 6.26
CA ALA A 101 2.77 12.34 5.02
C ALA A 101 3.77 13.48 5.29
N VAL A 102 3.46 14.36 6.25
CA VAL A 102 4.37 15.45 6.66
C VAL A 102 5.69 14.91 7.22
N VAL A 103 5.62 13.88 8.07
CA VAL A 103 6.81 13.21 8.59
C VAL A 103 7.62 12.58 7.46
N ALA A 104 6.98 11.90 6.51
CA ALA A 104 7.67 11.31 5.36
C ALA A 104 8.38 12.36 4.50
N ILE A 105 7.72 13.49 4.23
CA ILE A 105 8.31 14.65 3.52
C ILE A 105 9.52 15.20 4.29
N GLY A 106 9.41 15.35 5.62
CA GLY A 106 10.53 15.79 6.47
C GLY A 106 11.72 14.83 6.44
N VAL A 107 11.45 13.52 6.47
CA VAL A 107 12.49 12.48 6.36
C VAL A 107 13.17 12.55 4.99
N LEU A 108 12.42 12.72 3.89
CA LEU A 108 13.00 12.87 2.56
C LEU A 108 13.84 14.16 2.42
N ALA A 109 13.42 15.26 3.05
CA ALA A 109 14.16 16.50 2.99
C ALA A 109 15.47 16.49 3.81
N MET A 110 15.47 15.85 4.99
CA MET A 110 16.56 15.96 5.96
C MET A 110 17.40 14.68 6.13
N LEU A 111 16.79 13.50 6.01
CA LEU A 111 17.39 12.21 6.39
C LEU A 111 17.82 11.36 5.18
N THR A 112 17.62 11.82 3.96
CA THR A 112 18.08 11.13 2.74
C THR A 112 19.57 10.76 2.75
N PRO A 113 20.51 11.62 3.25
CA PRO A 113 21.92 11.23 3.37
C PRO A 113 22.15 10.03 4.31
N LEU A 114 21.28 9.83 5.30
CA LEU A 114 21.40 8.73 6.26
C LEU A 114 21.05 7.37 5.62
N MET A 115 20.21 7.37 4.58
CA MET A 115 19.80 6.16 3.83
C MET A 115 20.99 5.47 3.14
N TYR A 116 22.09 6.20 2.87
CA TYR A 116 23.31 5.62 2.31
C TYR A 116 23.84 4.46 3.17
N TRP A 117 23.82 4.65 4.49
CA TRP A 117 24.37 3.73 5.48
C TRP A 117 23.51 2.50 5.75
N ILE A 118 22.27 2.46 5.22
CA ILE A 118 21.37 1.34 5.46
C ILE A 118 21.90 0.08 4.74
N PRO A 119 22.21 -1.00 5.49
CA PRO A 119 22.64 -2.25 4.90
C PRO A 119 21.51 -2.91 4.12
N ARG A 120 21.82 -3.44 2.93
CA ARG A 120 20.83 -4.17 2.11
C ARG A 120 20.27 -5.41 2.85
N CYS A 121 21.09 -6.04 3.70
CA CYS A 121 20.66 -7.18 4.53
C CYS A 121 19.58 -6.80 5.55
N ALA A 122 19.62 -5.60 6.13
CA ALA A 122 18.59 -5.13 7.06
C ALA A 122 17.25 -4.95 6.35
N LEU A 123 17.24 -4.36 5.15
CA LEU A 123 16.04 -4.23 4.32
C LEU A 123 15.47 -5.59 3.91
N ALA A 124 16.32 -6.53 3.53
CA ALA A 124 15.91 -7.90 3.23
C ALA A 124 15.26 -8.58 4.44
N GLY A 125 15.82 -8.41 5.64
CA GLY A 125 15.24 -8.93 6.88
C GLY A 125 13.84 -8.37 7.16
N ILE A 126 13.63 -7.08 6.91
CA ILE A 126 12.31 -6.44 7.04
C ILE A 126 11.31 -7.05 6.06
N ILE A 127 11.71 -7.25 4.80
CA ILE A 127 10.84 -7.86 3.76
C ILE A 127 10.49 -9.31 4.13
N ILE A 128 11.47 -10.12 4.55
CA ILE A 128 11.24 -11.50 4.99
C ILE A 128 10.26 -11.53 6.15
N THR A 129 10.46 -10.67 7.15
CA THR A 129 9.56 -10.58 8.32
C THR A 129 8.16 -10.14 7.92
N ALA A 130 8.02 -9.20 6.97
CA ALA A 130 6.71 -8.80 6.46
C ALA A 130 6.02 -9.95 5.70
N ALA A 131 6.78 -10.71 4.89
CA ALA A 131 6.27 -11.86 4.15
C ALA A 131 5.80 -12.98 5.10
N THR A 132 6.52 -13.25 6.20
CA THR A 132 6.07 -14.25 7.19
C THR A 132 4.77 -13.86 7.87
N HIS A 133 4.50 -12.58 8.10
CA HIS A 133 3.21 -12.12 8.66
C HIS A 133 2.05 -12.21 7.66
N LEU A 134 2.35 -12.24 6.35
CA LEU A 134 1.33 -12.38 5.31
C LEU A 134 0.87 -13.83 5.14
N MET A 135 1.72 -14.80 5.49
CA MET A 135 1.41 -16.23 5.38
C MET A 135 0.57 -16.72 6.57
N ASP A 136 -0.71 -17.01 6.35
CA ASP A 136 -1.60 -17.58 7.37
C ASP A 136 -1.65 -19.12 7.30
N PHE A 137 -0.58 -19.76 7.80
CA PHE A 137 -0.48 -21.22 7.85
C PHE A 137 -1.54 -21.87 8.75
N ASN A 138 -2.06 -21.15 9.74
CA ASN A 138 -3.06 -21.67 10.66
C ASN A 138 -4.42 -21.76 9.97
N HIS A 139 -4.79 -20.73 9.21
CA HIS A 139 -6.01 -20.73 8.41
C HIS A 139 -5.95 -21.81 7.31
N ALA A 140 -4.81 -21.96 6.64
CA ALA A 140 -4.58 -23.02 5.66
C ALA A 140 -4.82 -24.42 6.23
N LYS A 141 -4.23 -24.71 7.41
CA LYS A 141 -4.45 -25.99 8.10
C LYS A 141 -5.90 -26.20 8.50
N TRP A 142 -6.59 -25.15 8.96
CA TRP A 142 -7.99 -25.22 9.34
C TRP A 142 -8.90 -25.56 8.15
N LEU A 143 -8.68 -24.91 7.00
CA LEU A 143 -9.41 -25.13 5.75
C LEU A 143 -9.33 -26.58 5.27
N VAL A 144 -8.12 -27.17 5.30
CA VAL A 144 -7.89 -28.56 4.88
C VAL A 144 -8.75 -29.55 5.67
N HIS A 145 -9.00 -29.27 6.96
CA HIS A 145 -9.80 -30.15 7.83
C HIS A 145 -11.31 -29.90 7.72
N HIS A 146 -11.76 -28.73 7.26
CA HIS A 146 -13.18 -28.33 7.29
C HIS A 146 -13.85 -28.22 5.92
N SER A 147 -13.11 -27.88 4.85
CA SER A 147 -13.69 -27.68 3.53
C SER A 147 -12.66 -27.95 2.43
N LYS A 148 -12.82 -29.10 1.74
CA LYS A 148 -11.98 -29.47 0.59
C LYS A 148 -12.18 -28.53 -0.61
N LYS A 149 -13.36 -27.91 -0.74
CA LYS A 149 -13.68 -26.98 -1.83
C LYS A 149 -13.00 -25.63 -1.61
N ASP A 150 -13.03 -25.11 -0.39
CA ASP A 150 -12.38 -23.83 -0.09
C ASP A 150 -10.86 -23.97 -0.06
N THR A 151 -10.36 -25.16 0.31
CA THR A 151 -8.93 -25.51 0.19
C THR A 151 -8.44 -25.48 -1.26
N ALA A 152 -9.30 -25.79 -2.24
CA ALA A 152 -8.91 -25.78 -3.65
C ALA A 152 -8.89 -24.35 -4.27
N VAL A 153 -9.52 -23.39 -3.58
CA VAL A 153 -9.58 -21.98 -4.00
C VAL A 153 -8.49 -21.15 -3.31
N TRP A 154 -8.05 -21.57 -2.13
CA TRP A 154 -6.99 -20.95 -1.33
C TRP A 154 -5.60 -21.24 -1.90
#